data_AF-A0A2R6HNE7-F1
#
_entry.id   AF-A0A2R6HNE7-F1
#
_cell.length_a   1.000
_cell.length_b   1.000
_cell.length_c   1.000
_cell.angle_alpha   90.00
_cell.angle_beta   90.00
_cell.angle_gamma   90.00
#
_symmetry.space_group_name_H-M   'P 1'
#
loop_
_entity.id
_entity.type
_entity.pdbx_description
1 polymer ?
#
loop_
_entity_poly.entity_id
_entity_poly.type
_entity_poly.pdbx_seq_one_letter_code
_entity_poly.pdbx_strand_id
1 'polypeptide(L)'
;MSPTGPTKSGNDLQPTVSAVASSRSTAMAGAFGAYFLLVPFWIGLLSPVGLDTLLTAVGDLLGTTVDESTREFVRSLSPYGAYGRVTQPVFADAADRYDLFHEVVRNDLHDRLWFNGLVLAAWTLGSTAVAYLSFRRSELA
;
A
#
# COMPACT_ATOMS: atom_id res chain seq x y z
N MET A 1 9.84 20.23 -65.10
CA MET A 1 9.89 21.01 -63.84
C MET A 1 8.98 20.31 -62.83
N SER A 2 9.56 19.43 -62.00
CA SER A 2 9.00 19.08 -60.68
C SER A 2 9.51 20.16 -59.69
N PRO A 3 9.06 20.29 -58.42
CA PRO A 3 8.06 19.47 -57.69
C PRO A 3 7.08 20.31 -56.82
N THR A 4 5.96 19.72 -56.40
CA THR A 4 5.29 20.12 -55.14
C THR A 4 5.04 18.87 -54.30
N GLY A 5 6.03 18.54 -53.47
CA GLY A 5 5.85 17.75 -52.26
C GLY A 5 5.70 18.66 -51.02
N PRO A 6 5.68 18.11 -49.80
CA PRO A 6 4.45 17.80 -49.07
C PRO A 6 4.34 18.58 -47.74
N THR A 7 3.12 18.85 -47.25
CA THR A 7 2.92 19.36 -45.88
C THR A 7 1.73 18.69 -45.19
N LYS A 8 1.93 17.45 -44.74
CA LYS A 8 1.10 16.85 -43.70
C LYS A 8 1.99 16.09 -42.72
N SER A 9 2.59 16.83 -41.80
CA SER A 9 3.31 16.28 -40.65
C SER A 9 3.33 17.34 -39.55
N GLY A 10 2.36 17.27 -38.64
CA GLY A 10 2.25 18.23 -37.54
C GLY A 10 1.22 17.89 -36.47
N ASN A 11 0.24 17.02 -36.75
CA ASN A 11 -0.85 16.73 -35.80
C ASN A 11 -0.78 15.37 -35.10
N ASP A 12 0.13 14.48 -35.48
CA ASP A 12 0.15 13.11 -34.93
C ASP A 12 0.92 12.98 -33.60
N LEU A 13 1.64 14.02 -33.17
CA LEU A 13 2.40 14.02 -31.91
C LEU A 13 1.59 14.50 -30.70
N GLN A 14 0.50 15.24 -30.92
CA GLN A 14 -0.35 15.77 -29.84
C GLN A 14 -1.18 14.70 -29.11
N PRO A 15 -1.89 13.76 -29.78
CA PRO A 15 -2.72 12.80 -29.07
C PRO A 15 -1.90 11.84 -28.19
N THR A 16 -0.67 11.50 -28.60
CA THR A 16 0.22 10.60 -27.85
C THR A 16 0.70 11.24 -26.55
N VAL A 17 1.05 12.54 -26.57
CA VAL A 17 1.46 13.27 -25.36
C VAL A 17 0.29 13.44 -24.39
N SER A 18 -0.90 13.75 -24.89
CA SER A 18 -2.11 13.88 -24.06
C SER A 18 -2.55 12.55 -23.45
N ALA A 19 -2.45 11.44 -24.20
CA ALA A 19 -2.76 10.11 -23.69
C ALA A 19 -1.79 9.66 -22.58
N VAL A 20 -0.49 9.91 -22.75
CA VAL A 20 0.53 9.60 -21.74
C VAL A 20 0.35 10.46 -20.48
N ALA A 21 0.00 11.74 -20.64
CA ALA A 21 -0.27 12.63 -19.50
C ALA A 21 -1.53 12.23 -18.73
N SER A 22 -2.61 11.86 -19.45
CA SER A 22 -3.86 11.38 -18.84
C SER A 22 -3.64 10.08 -18.06
N SER A 23 -2.94 9.11 -18.66
CA SER A 23 -2.57 7.85 -17.99
C SER A 23 -1.73 8.06 -16.73
N ARG A 24 -0.73 8.94 -16.78
CA ARG A 24 0.09 9.31 -15.60
C ARG A 24 -0.71 10.01 -14.50
N SER A 25 -1.62 10.92 -14.88
CA SER A 25 -2.49 11.63 -13.93
C SER A 25 -3.44 10.67 -13.20
N THR A 26 -4.04 9.73 -13.92
CA THR A 26 -4.90 8.70 -13.32
C THR A 26 -4.11 7.74 -12.43
N ALA A 27 -2.90 7.35 -12.83
CA ALA A 27 -2.03 6.52 -12.00
C ALA A 27 -1.63 7.22 -10.69
N MET A 28 -1.30 8.51 -10.74
CA MET A 28 -1.02 9.31 -9.54
C MET A 28 -2.25 9.44 -8.65
N ALA A 29 -3.41 9.77 -9.20
CA ALA A 29 -4.65 9.86 -8.44
C ALA A 29 -5.01 8.53 -7.75
N GLY A 30 -4.79 7.40 -8.44
CA GLY A 30 -4.96 6.08 -7.86
C GLY A 30 -4.00 5.80 -6.71
N ALA A 31 -2.72 6.16 -6.85
CA ALA A 31 -1.73 6.00 -5.78
C ALA A 31 -2.06 6.86 -4.56
N PHE A 32 -2.46 8.12 -4.76
CA PHE A 32 -2.91 9.00 -3.68
C PHE A 32 -4.17 8.45 -3.01
N GLY A 33 -5.17 8.03 -3.79
CA GLY A 33 -6.39 7.44 -3.26
C GLY A 33 -6.10 6.18 -2.44
N ALA A 34 -5.26 5.28 -2.94
CA ALA A 34 -4.84 4.09 -2.21
C ALA A 34 -4.13 4.44 -0.91
N TYR A 35 -3.23 5.42 -0.90
CA TYR A 35 -2.55 5.86 0.31
C TYR A 35 -3.54 6.40 1.37
N PHE A 36 -4.42 7.33 0.97
CA PHE A 36 -5.39 7.95 1.87
C PHE A 36 -6.52 7.02 2.32
N LEU A 37 -6.72 5.87 1.67
CA LEU A 37 -7.63 4.84 2.15
C LEU A 37 -6.91 3.83 3.04
N LEU A 38 -5.77 3.32 2.58
CA LEU A 38 -5.05 2.24 3.22
C LEU A 38 -4.45 2.67 4.56
N VAL A 39 -3.90 3.89 4.66
CA VAL A 39 -3.30 4.37 5.91
C VAL A 39 -4.36 4.54 7.01
N PRO A 40 -5.45 5.32 6.82
CA PRO A 40 -6.54 5.45 7.80
C PRO A 40 -7.23 4.13 8.16
N PHE A 41 -7.29 3.19 7.20
CA PHE A 41 -7.82 1.84 7.42
C PHE A 41 -7.02 1.06 8.45
N TRP A 42 -5.69 1.01 8.30
CA TRP A 42 -4.82 0.25 9.20
C TRP A 42 -4.72 0.84 10.61
N ILE A 43 -4.75 2.17 10.73
CA ILE A 43 -4.65 2.86 12.03
C ILE A 43 -6.01 3.02 12.73
N GLY A 44 -7.11 2.54 12.14
CA GLY A 44 -8.44 2.61 12.73
C GLY A 44 -9.10 3.99 12.68
N LEU A 45 -8.59 4.93 11.88
CA LEU A 45 -9.17 6.28 11.74
C LEU A 45 -10.52 6.26 11.01
N LEU A 46 -10.75 5.28 10.14
CA LEU A 46 -12.02 5.09 9.44
C LEU A 46 -13.00 4.29 10.33
N SER A 47 -13.64 4.92 11.30
CA SER A 47 -14.50 4.25 12.30
C SER A 47 -15.60 3.29 11.73
N PRO A 48 -16.16 3.46 10.51
CA PRO A 48 -17.06 2.46 9.92
C PRO A 48 -16.39 1.40 9.01
N VAL A 49 -15.17 1.60 8.52
CA VAL A 49 -14.48 0.70 7.57
C VAL A 49 -13.12 0.22 8.09
N GLY A 50 -12.80 0.53 9.35
CA GLY A 50 -11.54 0.23 9.98
C GLY A 50 -11.37 -1.27 10.23
N LEU A 51 -10.12 -1.67 10.45
CA LEU A 51 -9.77 -3.06 10.67
C LEU A 51 -10.56 -3.69 11.83
N ASP A 52 -10.69 -2.99 12.96
CA ASP A 52 -11.41 -3.51 14.13
C ASP A 52 -12.90 -3.72 13.87
N THR A 53 -13.52 -2.81 13.13
CA THR A 53 -14.93 -2.91 12.72
C THR A 53 -15.12 -4.11 11.78
N LEU A 54 -14.21 -4.32 10.83
CA LEU A 54 -14.24 -5.50 9.96
C LEU A 54 -14.02 -6.80 10.72
N LEU A 55 -13.03 -6.88 11.61
CA LEU A 55 -12.77 -8.08 12.40
C LEU A 55 -13.94 -8.41 13.32
N THR A 56 -14.60 -7.40 13.88
CA THR A 56 -15.83 -7.57 14.65
C THR A 56 -16.97 -8.09 13.79
N ALA A 57 -17.21 -7.47 12.62
CA ALA A 57 -18.26 -7.91 11.69
C ALA A 57 -18.03 -9.33 11.16
N VAL A 58 -16.78 -9.72 10.90
CA VAL A 58 -16.40 -11.09 10.53
C VAL A 58 -16.67 -12.04 11.68
N GLY A 59 -16.32 -11.67 12.92
CA GLY A 59 -16.67 -12.45 14.11
C GLY A 59 -18.17 -12.67 14.25
N ASP A 60 -18.95 -11.60 14.14
CA ASP A 60 -20.41 -11.65 14.23
C ASP A 60 -21.02 -12.51 13.12
N LEU A 61 -20.51 -12.42 11.89
CA LEU A 61 -20.97 -13.20 10.75
C LEU A 61 -20.67 -14.70 10.92
N LEU A 62 -19.51 -15.04 11.44
CA LEU A 62 -19.09 -16.43 11.69
C LEU A 62 -19.63 -16.97 13.03
N GLY A 63 -20.30 -16.14 13.84
CA GLY A 63 -20.78 -16.50 15.18
C GLY A 63 -19.64 -16.79 16.16
N THR A 64 -18.45 -16.21 15.96
CA THR A 64 -17.26 -16.42 16.78
C THR A 64 -16.67 -15.10 17.25
N THR A 65 -15.96 -15.10 18.38
CA THR A 65 -15.20 -13.93 18.82
C THR A 65 -13.79 -13.95 18.23
N VAL A 66 -13.36 -12.86 17.61
CA VAL A 66 -11.96 -12.69 17.17
C VAL A 66 -11.13 -12.27 18.38
N ASP A 67 -10.31 -13.21 18.88
CA ASP A 67 -9.38 -13.01 20.00
C ASP A 67 -8.38 -11.86 19.75
N GLU A 68 -7.93 -11.21 20.83
CA GLU A 68 -7.00 -10.08 20.75
C GLU A 68 -5.68 -10.46 20.07
N SER A 69 -5.18 -11.67 20.33
CA SER A 69 -3.97 -12.19 19.64
C SER A 69 -4.15 -12.26 18.11
N THR A 70 -5.36 -12.59 17.63
CA THR A 70 -5.65 -12.60 16.19
C THR A 70 -5.71 -11.18 15.64
N ARG A 71 -6.30 -10.25 16.38
CA ARG A 71 -6.34 -8.83 15.99
C ARG A 71 -4.94 -8.24 15.91
N GLU A 72 -4.10 -8.55 16.89
CA GLU A 72 -2.70 -8.13 16.97
C GLU A 72 -1.87 -8.72 15.82
N PHE A 73 -2.08 -10.01 15.50
CA PHE A 73 -1.47 -10.65 14.32
C PHE A 73 -1.90 -9.96 13.02
N VAL A 74 -3.19 -9.70 12.81
CA VAL A 74 -3.67 -9.04 11.59
C VAL A 74 -3.15 -7.60 11.51
N ARG A 75 -3.11 -6.85 12.61
CA ARG A 75 -2.49 -5.52 12.68
C ARG A 75 -1.00 -5.56 12.33
N SER A 76 -0.29 -6.64 12.69
CA SER A 76 1.13 -6.81 12.35
C SER A 76 1.40 -6.99 10.85
N LEU A 77 0.40 -7.40 10.07
CA LEU A 77 0.49 -7.50 8.62
C LEU A 77 0.44 -6.13 7.92
N SER A 78 0.24 -5.06 8.68
CA SER A 78 0.26 -3.70 8.15
C SER A 78 1.69 -3.27 7.76
N PRO A 79 1.86 -2.58 6.61
CA PRO A 79 3.16 -2.03 6.22
C PRO A 79 3.72 -1.06 7.28
N TYR A 80 2.84 -0.30 7.93
CA TYR A 80 3.20 0.67 8.96
C TYR A 80 3.80 -0.01 10.20
N GLY A 81 3.12 -1.04 10.74
CA GLY A 81 3.63 -1.80 11.87
C GLY A 81 4.93 -2.54 11.55
N ALA A 82 5.03 -3.12 10.34
CA ALA A 82 6.23 -3.83 9.91
C ALA A 82 7.44 -2.88 9.74
N TYR A 83 7.25 -1.70 9.15
CA TYR A 83 8.30 -0.69 9.01
C TYR A 83 8.78 -0.19 10.38
N GLY A 84 7.85 0.16 11.27
CA GLY A 84 8.18 0.62 12.63
C GLY A 84 9.08 -0.38 13.37
N ARG A 85 8.69 -1.66 13.41
CA ARG A 85 9.46 -2.73 14.07
C ARG A 85 10.83 -2.98 13.44
N VAL A 86 10.95 -2.91 12.11
CA VAL A 86 12.24 -3.10 11.41
C VAL A 86 13.20 -1.94 11.68
N THR A 87 12.68 -0.72 11.82
CA THR A 87 13.50 0.47 12.09
C THR A 87 13.84 0.67 13.57
N GLN A 88 13.07 0.07 14.47
CA GLN A 88 13.27 0.14 15.92
C GLN A 88 14.73 -0.11 16.38
N PRO A 89 15.47 -1.14 15.90
CA PRO A 89 16.86 -1.33 16.30
C PRO A 89 17.81 -0.24 15.80
N VAL A 90 17.52 0.42 14.68
CA VAL A 90 18.33 1.52 14.14
C VAL A 90 18.14 2.79 14.98
N PHE A 91 16.96 2.95 15.56
CA PHE A 91 16.61 4.08 16.41
C PHE A 91 16.69 3.77 17.92
N ALA A 92 17.21 2.61 18.32
CA ALA A 92 17.27 2.20 19.73
C ALA A 92 18.00 3.23 20.61
N ASP A 93 19.13 3.76 20.14
CA ASP A 93 19.89 4.82 20.84
C ASP A 93 19.16 6.18 20.91
N ALA A 94 18.18 6.41 20.03
CA ALA A 94 17.35 7.62 20.02
C ALA A 94 16.02 7.42 20.79
N ALA A 95 15.54 6.18 20.86
CA ALA A 95 14.32 5.76 21.55
C ALA A 95 14.47 5.81 23.07
N ASP A 96 15.68 5.63 23.61
CA ASP A 96 15.99 5.84 25.05
C ASP A 96 15.70 7.27 25.54
N ARG A 97 15.48 8.23 24.62
CA ARG A 97 15.10 9.62 24.96
C ARG A 97 13.61 9.92 24.82
N TYR A 98 12.80 9.02 24.25
CA TYR A 98 11.38 9.25 23.99
C TYR A 98 10.54 8.00 24.29
N ASP A 99 9.74 8.07 25.36
CA ASP A 99 8.83 7.01 25.83
C ASP A 99 7.76 6.59 24.79
N LEU A 100 7.58 7.36 23.71
CA LEU A 100 6.65 7.06 22.61
C LEU A 100 7.00 5.79 21.81
N PHE A 101 8.20 5.23 21.98
CA PHE A 101 8.67 4.04 21.27
C PHE A 101 8.73 2.77 22.13
N HIS A 102 8.32 2.85 23.40
CA HIS A 102 8.50 1.80 24.41
C HIS A 102 7.34 0.81 24.54
N GLU A 103 6.34 0.86 23.65
CA GLU A 103 5.21 -0.05 23.72
C GLU A 103 5.36 -1.22 22.74
N VAL A 104 5.22 -2.42 23.29
CA VAL A 104 5.21 -3.75 22.65
C VAL A 104 6.59 -4.40 22.50
N VAL A 105 7.09 -4.93 23.62
CA VAL A 105 7.95 -6.12 23.63
C VAL A 105 7.10 -7.26 24.15
N ARG A 106 6.55 -8.10 23.27
CA ARG A 106 5.91 -9.36 23.65
C ARG A 106 6.38 -10.46 22.69
N ASN A 107 6.68 -11.61 23.25
CA ASN A 107 7.45 -12.68 22.61
C ASN A 107 6.66 -13.46 21.54
N ASP A 108 6.10 -12.75 20.56
CA ASP A 108 5.22 -13.29 19.54
C ASP A 108 5.89 -13.26 18.15
N LEU A 109 5.44 -14.13 17.24
CA LEU A 109 6.06 -14.34 15.91
C LEU A 109 6.19 -13.04 15.10
N HIS A 110 5.26 -12.09 15.32
CA HIS A 110 5.19 -10.79 14.66
C HIS A 110 6.21 -9.76 15.13
N ASP A 111 6.95 -10.03 16.21
CA ASP A 111 8.07 -9.20 16.68
C ASP A 111 9.39 -9.59 16.02
N ARG A 112 9.42 -10.69 15.26
CA ARG A 112 10.65 -11.13 14.59
C ARG A 112 10.93 -10.29 13.34
N LEU A 113 12.16 -9.77 13.24
CA LEU A 113 12.61 -8.97 12.08
C LEU A 113 12.41 -9.67 10.73
N TRP A 114 12.63 -10.98 10.65
CA TRP A 114 12.44 -11.73 9.40
C TRP A 114 10.96 -11.78 8.98
N PHE A 115 10.03 -11.85 9.94
CA PHE A 115 8.59 -11.84 9.66
C PHE A 115 8.16 -10.49 9.10
N ASN A 116 8.56 -9.40 9.77
CA ASN A 116 8.29 -8.05 9.28
C ASN A 116 8.96 -7.78 7.92
N GLY A 117 10.16 -8.33 7.68
CA GLY A 117 10.81 -8.31 6.37
C GLY A 117 10.01 -9.03 5.27
N LEU A 118 9.44 -10.20 5.58
CA LEU A 118 8.55 -10.92 4.65
C LEU A 118 7.24 -10.17 4.41
N VAL A 119 6.66 -9.54 5.43
CA VAL A 119 5.45 -8.71 5.26
C VAL A 119 5.75 -7.55 4.30
N LEU A 120 6.86 -6.85 4.47
CA LEU A 120 7.28 -5.79 3.55
C LEU A 120 7.57 -6.32 2.15
N ALA A 121 8.22 -7.47 2.03
CA ALA A 121 8.45 -8.12 0.74
C ALA A 121 7.12 -8.49 0.05
N ALA A 122 6.16 -9.04 0.79
CA ALA A 122 4.84 -9.38 0.30
C ALA A 122 4.08 -8.15 -0.19
N TRP A 123 4.11 -7.04 0.55
CA TRP A 123 3.51 -5.78 0.11
C TRP A 123 4.21 -5.19 -1.11
N THR A 124 5.53 -5.25 -1.17
CA THR A 124 6.32 -4.73 -2.30
C THR A 124 6.07 -5.54 -3.57
N LEU A 125 6.21 -6.86 -3.49
CA LEU A 125 5.98 -7.77 -4.60
C LEU A 125 4.50 -7.80 -4.99
N GLY A 126 3.60 -7.80 -4.02
CA GLY A 126 2.16 -7.76 -4.23
C GLY A 126 1.73 -6.50 -4.98
N SER A 127 2.18 -5.32 -4.53
CA SER A 127 1.89 -4.06 -5.21
C SER A 127 2.46 -4.02 -6.63
N THR A 128 3.68 -4.53 -6.80
CA THR A 128 4.33 -4.63 -8.13
C THR A 128 3.56 -5.58 -9.06
N ALA A 129 3.11 -6.72 -8.55
CA ALA A 129 2.30 -7.67 -9.31
C ALA A 129 0.95 -7.07 -9.71
N VAL A 130 0.28 -6.37 -8.79
CA VAL A 130 -0.98 -5.66 -9.08
C VAL A 130 -0.76 -4.60 -10.16
N ALA A 131 0.31 -3.81 -10.08
CA ALA A 131 0.66 -2.82 -11.10
C ALA A 131 0.93 -3.49 -12.46
N TYR A 132 1.67 -4.59 -12.48
CA TYR A 132 1.96 -5.36 -13.69
C TYR A 132 0.69 -5.94 -14.33
N LEU A 133 -0.21 -6.51 -13.53
CA LEU A 133 -1.49 -7.03 -14.01
C LEU A 133 -2.41 -5.93 -14.54
N SER A 134 -2.45 -4.76 -13.87
CA SER A 134 -3.19 -3.59 -14.32
C SER A 134 -2.69 -3.12 -15.69
N PHE A 135 -1.36 -3.02 -15.83
CA PHE A 135 -0.72 -2.65 -17.09
C PHE A 135 -1.04 -3.63 -18.22
N ARG A 136 -0.91 -4.94 -17.95
CA ARG A 136 -1.23 -5.98 -18.94
C ARG A 136 -2.70 -5.97 -19.34
N ARG A 137 -3.61 -5.68 -18.40
CA ARG A 137 -5.05 -5.57 -18.68
C ARG A 137 -5.37 -4.36 -19.54
N SER A 138 -4.66 -3.25 -19.38
CA SER A 138 -4.80 -2.07 -20.26
C SER A 138 -4.20 -2.25 -21.65
N GLU A 139 -3.27 -3.18 -21.85
CA GLU A 139 -2.74 -3.51 -23.19
C GLU A 139 -3.68 -4.45 -23.97
N LEU A 140 -4.56 -5.17 -23.29
CA LEU A 140 -5.49 -6.15 -23.88
C LEU A 140 -6.90 -5.59 -24.14
N ALA A 141 -7.17 -4.35 -23.74
CA ALA A 141 -8.46 -3.64 -23.91
C ALA A 141 -8.30 -2.51 -24.93
#